data_AF-A0ABD3MDN2-F1
#
_entry.id   AF-A0ABD3MDN2-F1
#
_cell.length_a   1.000
_cell.length_b   1.000
_cell.length_c   1.000
_cell.angle_alpha   90.00
_cell.angle_beta   90.00
_cell.angle_gamma   90.00
#
_symmetry.space_group_name_H-M   'P 1'
#
loop_
_entity.id
_entity.type
_entity.pdbx_description
1 polymer ?
#
loop_
_entity_poly.entity_id
_entity_poly.type
_entity_poly.pdbx_seq_one_letter_code
_entity_poly.pdbx_strand_id
1 'polypeptide(L)'
;MKMPSSIATSVLCILAVASSPTNAIRYFPQRTSAEAAVVEWGHSAIISALDGAVATFGPQTSQGANFEVETSPVLASPIDGVGTKDISTLSLLDLPKLDNADDVLGNMVIMTDSAGLSGVAMARIAKESGAAALMIVNTDQDAGDYIFSLEAETEEEAAYAKEHIDIPVIMPGNVITTALLTDDMDAETVNKGGALPDRVRLYAGGDRPFFEDAISNGPVVYMIHNMLTGVECDELVKRAEGRYDMVGSRSGKNNYLENTLLQPLDEKTTVAENNIERVTLWKGGVAGKFFKDIDERISQVTGFPPEHFSDFQINKHSEGSVHEAHLDVNPSNSIMATITIFLNDVPHGNGGEFIFPKPEDGNGEPVVIFPTKGLAIVHHNTDDKYKLDPSSIHQEAMLSKGYKYVAKKYVYLNPQQRHMRIVLPLLASPFGGKLPRVFIELHAFLIDKFGFESAEVYFRKIITMIPILLLIGIASVISDFVAKKLKSSSGGGDGNKGKESYGTEARPKKSKATKSKKSD
;
A
#
# COMPACT_ATOMS: atom_id res chain seq x y z
N MET A 1 -61.29 -25.31 4.58
CA MET A 1 -60.40 -24.54 5.49
C MET A 1 -59.66 -23.52 4.65
N LYS A 2 -59.81 -22.23 4.99
CA LYS A 2 -59.39 -21.07 4.19
C LYS A 2 -57.87 -20.83 4.34
N MET A 3 -57.19 -20.57 3.23
CA MET A 3 -55.88 -19.91 3.19
C MET A 3 -56.01 -18.44 3.64
N PRO A 4 -54.91 -17.82 4.09
CA PRO A 4 -54.69 -16.40 3.88
C PRO A 4 -53.48 -16.16 2.95
N SER A 5 -53.75 -15.36 1.92
CA SER A 5 -52.82 -14.59 1.12
C SER A 5 -52.25 -13.40 1.91
N SER A 6 -50.94 -13.14 1.81
CA SER A 6 -50.34 -11.82 2.03
C SER A 6 -48.93 -11.84 1.40
N ILE A 7 -48.80 -11.37 0.16
CA ILE A 7 -48.27 -10.05 -0.22
C ILE A 7 -46.75 -9.95 -0.02
N ALA A 8 -46.09 -9.88 -1.17
CA ALA A 8 -44.67 -9.59 -1.36
C ALA A 8 -44.27 -8.26 -0.72
N THR A 9 -43.11 -8.23 -0.10
CA THR A 9 -42.41 -6.99 0.22
C THR A 9 -40.92 -7.22 0.02
N SER A 10 -40.50 -7.18 -1.25
CA SER A 10 -39.10 -7.01 -1.61
C SER A 10 -38.71 -5.58 -1.24
N VAL A 11 -37.90 -5.42 -0.19
CA VAL A 11 -37.32 -4.13 0.19
C VAL A 11 -36.19 -3.85 -0.77
N LEU A 12 -36.52 -3.09 -1.82
CA LEU A 12 -35.58 -2.44 -2.71
C LEU A 12 -35.14 -1.14 -2.02
N CYS A 13 -34.01 -1.15 -1.30
CA CYS A 13 -33.39 0.08 -0.79
C CYS A 13 -32.75 0.85 -1.94
N ILE A 14 -33.58 1.55 -2.72
CA ILE A 14 -33.13 2.64 -3.59
C ILE A 14 -32.79 3.83 -2.70
N LEU A 15 -31.53 4.26 -2.76
CA LEU A 15 -31.06 5.55 -2.29
C LEU A 15 -31.95 6.67 -2.84
N ALA A 16 -32.75 7.29 -1.97
CA ALA A 16 -33.42 8.55 -2.29
C ALA A 16 -32.37 9.68 -2.18
N VAL A 17 -31.64 9.92 -3.28
CA VAL A 17 -30.88 11.17 -3.46
C VAL A 17 -31.84 12.19 -4.05
N ALA A 18 -32.08 13.25 -3.28
CA ALA A 18 -32.81 14.42 -3.74
C ALA A 18 -32.12 14.99 -4.99
N SER A 19 -32.93 15.32 -5.99
CA SER A 19 -32.53 15.91 -7.27
C SER A 19 -31.66 17.16 -7.08
N SER A 20 -30.35 16.97 -7.17
CA SER A 20 -29.34 17.94 -7.56
C SER A 20 -28.80 17.50 -8.92
N PRO A 21 -28.15 18.38 -9.72
CA PRO A 21 -27.63 18.00 -11.04
C PRO A 21 -26.85 16.70 -10.91
N THR A 22 -26.98 15.81 -11.90
CA THR A 22 -26.36 14.48 -11.91
C THR A 22 -24.85 14.60 -11.72
N ASN A 23 -24.41 14.58 -10.45
CA ASN A 23 -23.03 14.44 -10.06
C ASN A 23 -22.53 13.15 -10.72
N ALA A 24 -21.58 13.28 -11.65
CA ALA A 24 -21.01 12.13 -12.33
C ALA A 24 -20.32 11.26 -11.29
N ILE A 25 -20.42 9.93 -11.40
CA ILE A 25 -19.67 9.04 -10.52
C ILE A 25 -18.30 8.83 -11.16
N ARG A 26 -17.23 9.02 -10.38
CA ARG A 26 -15.87 8.76 -10.83
C ARG A 26 -15.51 7.29 -10.59
N TYR A 27 -15.10 6.60 -11.65
CA TYR A 27 -14.77 5.16 -11.61
C TYR A 27 -13.28 4.93 -11.80
N PHE A 28 -12.75 3.95 -11.08
CA PHE A 28 -11.34 3.55 -11.09
C PHE A 28 -11.17 2.03 -10.98
N PRO A 29 -10.05 1.45 -11.43
CA PRO A 29 -8.94 2.15 -12.11
C PRO A 29 -9.34 2.62 -13.52
N GLN A 30 -8.82 3.77 -13.94
CA GLN A 30 -8.86 4.26 -15.31
C GLN A 30 -7.63 3.82 -16.08
N ARG A 31 -6.52 3.59 -15.35
CA ARG A 31 -5.25 3.14 -15.90
C ARG A 31 -5.08 1.63 -15.88
N THR A 32 -4.21 1.11 -16.74
CA THR A 32 -3.86 -0.32 -16.79
C THR A 32 -2.35 -0.54 -16.81
N SER A 33 -1.87 -1.72 -16.40
CA SER A 33 -0.44 -2.03 -16.47
C SER A 33 0.12 -2.06 -17.91
N ALA A 34 -0.75 -2.17 -18.91
CA ALA A 34 -0.35 -2.15 -20.32
C ALA A 34 0.01 -0.75 -20.83
N GLU A 35 -0.52 0.31 -20.22
CA GLU A 35 -0.19 1.70 -20.56
C GLU A 35 0.87 2.28 -19.62
N ALA A 36 1.40 1.51 -18.67
CA ALA A 36 2.43 1.99 -17.75
C ALA A 36 3.78 2.13 -18.48
N ALA A 37 4.32 3.34 -18.48
CA ALA A 37 5.67 3.64 -18.96
C ALA A 37 6.50 4.28 -17.86
N VAL A 38 7.82 4.12 -17.97
CA VAL A 38 8.77 4.74 -17.04
C VAL A 38 9.82 5.50 -17.82
N VAL A 39 10.08 6.71 -17.37
CA VAL A 39 11.16 7.57 -17.84
C VAL A 39 12.23 7.61 -16.76
N GLU A 40 13.40 7.04 -17.02
CA GLU A 40 14.54 7.06 -16.11
C GLU A 40 15.64 8.02 -16.55
N TRP A 41 16.27 8.67 -15.58
CA TRP A 41 17.50 9.45 -15.78
C TRP A 41 18.44 9.31 -14.59
N GLY A 42 19.68 9.73 -14.77
CA GLY A 42 20.71 9.72 -13.74
C GLY A 42 21.88 8.81 -14.05
N HIS A 43 22.83 8.76 -13.12
CA HIS A 43 24.07 8.00 -13.24
C HIS A 43 23.96 6.72 -12.42
N SER A 44 24.82 5.73 -12.67
CA SER A 44 24.74 4.37 -12.08
C SER A 44 24.63 4.28 -10.54
N ALA A 45 24.83 5.38 -9.81
CA ALA A 45 24.68 5.47 -8.35
C ALA A 45 23.34 6.07 -7.87
N ILE A 46 22.67 6.90 -8.68
CA ILE A 46 21.39 7.55 -8.36
C ILE A 46 20.54 7.55 -9.63
N ILE A 47 19.50 6.71 -9.63
CA ILE A 47 18.53 6.62 -10.71
C ILE A 47 17.25 7.29 -10.23
N SER A 48 16.82 8.31 -10.95
CA SER A 48 15.50 8.91 -10.81
C SER A 48 14.58 8.31 -11.86
N ALA A 49 13.34 8.08 -11.50
CA ALA A 49 12.31 7.54 -12.38
C ALA A 49 11.05 8.39 -12.28
N LEU A 50 10.36 8.52 -13.40
CA LEU A 50 9.07 9.17 -13.50
C LEU A 50 8.09 8.23 -14.19
N ASP A 51 6.92 8.08 -13.58
CA ASP A 51 5.83 7.30 -14.15
C ASP A 51 5.14 8.11 -15.25
N GLY A 52 4.70 7.41 -16.30
CA GLY A 52 3.88 7.97 -17.36
C GLY A 52 2.85 6.99 -17.89
N ALA A 53 1.86 7.52 -18.59
CA ALA A 53 0.89 6.76 -19.35
C ALA A 53 1.21 6.82 -20.84
N VAL A 54 1.22 5.67 -21.50
CA VAL A 54 1.38 5.56 -22.96
C VAL A 54 0.06 5.90 -23.63
N ALA A 55 0.11 6.65 -24.71
CA ALA A 55 -1.06 6.90 -25.53
C ALA A 55 -1.61 5.61 -26.15
N THR A 56 -2.92 5.55 -26.39
CA THR A 56 -3.58 4.41 -27.07
C THR A 56 -3.18 4.26 -28.54
N PHE A 57 -2.44 5.22 -29.10
CA PHE A 57 -1.91 5.25 -30.45
C PHE A 57 -0.38 5.27 -30.46
N GLY A 58 0.21 4.96 -31.62
CA GLY A 58 1.66 4.78 -31.74
C GLY A 58 2.17 3.45 -31.16
N PRO A 59 3.50 3.25 -31.10
CA PRO A 59 4.11 2.09 -30.47
C PRO A 59 3.66 1.91 -29.03
N GLN A 60 3.28 0.68 -28.69
CA GLN A 60 2.77 0.31 -27.36
C GLN A 60 3.87 -0.35 -26.54
N THR A 61 3.72 -0.38 -25.21
CA THR A 61 4.66 -1.03 -24.27
C THR A 61 4.98 -2.49 -24.60
N SER A 62 4.02 -3.20 -25.19
CA SER A 62 4.18 -4.58 -25.67
C SER A 62 5.13 -4.73 -26.86
N GLN A 63 5.42 -3.63 -27.56
CA GLN A 63 6.29 -3.56 -28.73
C GLN A 63 7.70 -3.10 -28.33
N GLY A 64 8.33 -3.78 -27.37
CA GLY A 64 9.57 -3.33 -26.70
C GLY A 64 10.60 -2.65 -27.60
N ALA A 65 11.00 -3.26 -28.72
CA ALA A 65 11.99 -2.68 -29.63
C ALA A 65 11.58 -1.37 -30.32
N ASN A 66 10.28 -1.11 -30.46
CA ASN A 66 9.72 0.11 -31.04
C ASN A 66 9.33 1.13 -29.97
N PHE A 67 9.16 0.70 -28.72
CA PHE A 67 8.75 1.56 -27.60
C PHE A 67 9.95 2.08 -26.79
N GLU A 68 10.98 1.26 -26.63
CA GLU A 68 12.14 1.61 -25.81
C GLU A 68 13.05 2.60 -26.55
N VAL A 69 13.27 3.76 -25.93
CA VAL A 69 14.07 4.84 -26.51
C VAL A 69 15.06 5.36 -25.48
N GLU A 70 16.32 5.51 -25.86
CA GLU A 70 17.35 6.17 -25.05
C GLU A 70 17.85 7.39 -25.81
N THR A 71 17.54 8.58 -25.32
CA THR A 71 17.80 9.82 -26.05
C THR A 71 17.88 11.04 -25.11
N SER A 72 18.19 12.22 -25.65
CA SER A 72 18.17 13.47 -24.89
C SER A 72 16.77 14.10 -24.94
N PRO A 73 16.23 14.59 -23.81
CA PRO A 73 14.98 15.36 -23.81
C PRO A 73 15.24 16.80 -24.30
N VAL A 74 14.34 17.31 -25.13
CA VAL A 74 14.41 18.67 -25.70
C VAL A 74 13.04 19.33 -25.59
N LEU A 75 12.98 20.58 -25.12
CA LEU A 75 11.74 21.34 -25.12
C LEU A 75 11.35 21.71 -26.56
N ALA A 76 10.07 21.57 -26.91
CA ALA A 76 9.56 22.05 -28.18
C ALA A 76 9.68 23.58 -28.29
N SER A 77 9.92 24.07 -29.50
CA SER A 77 9.78 25.48 -29.86
C SER A 77 8.85 25.60 -31.05
N PRO A 78 7.66 26.21 -30.91
CA PRO A 78 7.04 26.65 -29.66
C PRO A 78 6.67 25.47 -28.74
N ILE A 79 6.58 25.71 -27.43
CA ILE A 79 6.43 24.67 -26.38
C ILE A 79 5.14 23.85 -26.52
N ASP A 80 4.11 24.48 -27.07
CA ASP A 80 2.78 23.92 -27.32
C ASP A 80 2.62 23.43 -28.78
N GLY A 81 3.71 23.40 -29.55
CA GLY A 81 3.78 22.92 -30.94
C GLY A 81 3.38 23.92 -32.02
N VAL A 82 2.54 24.90 -31.70
CA VAL A 82 1.98 25.86 -32.69
C VAL A 82 2.17 27.34 -32.33
N GLY A 83 2.41 27.67 -31.06
CA GLY A 83 2.65 29.02 -30.58
C GLY A 83 1.46 29.94 -30.85
N THR A 84 1.70 31.10 -31.48
CA THR A 84 0.64 32.08 -31.76
C THR A 84 -0.18 31.78 -33.01
N LYS A 85 -0.06 30.58 -33.61
CA LYS A 85 -0.79 30.21 -34.83
C LYS A 85 -2.23 29.83 -34.47
N ASP A 86 -3.20 30.26 -35.29
CA ASP A 86 -4.62 30.00 -35.05
C ASP A 86 -4.98 28.54 -35.38
N ILE A 87 -5.17 27.74 -34.33
CA ILE A 87 -5.48 26.31 -34.39
C ILE A 87 -6.80 26.05 -35.11
N SER A 88 -7.77 26.97 -35.02
CA SER A 88 -9.09 26.81 -35.64
C SER A 88 -9.05 26.79 -37.17
N THR A 89 -7.92 27.18 -37.75
CA THR A 89 -7.71 27.26 -39.21
C THR A 89 -6.82 26.14 -39.76
N LEU A 90 -6.23 25.32 -38.89
CA LEU A 90 -5.27 24.29 -39.28
C LEU A 90 -5.93 22.91 -39.36
N SER A 91 -5.82 22.26 -40.51
CA SER A 91 -6.18 20.85 -40.62
C SER A 91 -5.07 19.98 -40.01
N LEU A 92 -5.41 18.74 -39.62
CA LEU A 92 -4.42 17.76 -39.15
C LEU A 92 -3.30 17.53 -40.17
N LEU A 93 -3.48 17.84 -41.46
CA LEU A 93 -2.46 17.70 -42.53
C LEU A 93 -1.62 18.97 -42.76
N ASP A 94 -2.04 20.12 -42.26
CA ASP A 94 -1.37 21.41 -42.47
C ASP A 94 -0.57 21.91 -41.26
N LEU A 95 -0.47 21.10 -40.19
CA LEU A 95 0.35 21.43 -39.02
C LEU A 95 1.84 21.62 -39.40
N PRO A 96 2.50 22.66 -38.84
CA PRO A 96 3.89 22.97 -39.11
C PRO A 96 4.86 22.06 -38.35
N LYS A 97 6.12 22.05 -38.78
CA LYS A 97 7.23 21.54 -37.96
C LYS A 97 7.57 22.53 -36.84
N LEU A 98 8.26 22.01 -35.82
CA LEU A 98 8.85 22.81 -34.76
C LEU A 98 9.96 23.71 -35.30
N ASP A 99 10.10 24.90 -34.73
CA ASP A 99 11.12 25.89 -35.10
C ASP A 99 12.54 25.38 -34.77
N ASN A 100 12.66 24.52 -33.76
CA ASN A 100 13.90 23.86 -33.36
C ASN A 100 14.00 22.41 -33.86
N ALA A 101 13.44 22.10 -35.04
CA ALA A 101 13.47 20.74 -35.61
C ALA A 101 14.87 20.12 -35.69
N ASP A 102 15.91 20.92 -35.89
CA ASP A 102 17.30 20.45 -35.92
C ASP A 102 17.76 19.90 -34.55
N ASP A 103 17.29 20.49 -33.44
CA ASP A 103 17.56 20.01 -32.08
C ASP A 103 16.68 18.82 -31.70
N VAL A 104 15.50 18.71 -32.31
CA VAL A 104 14.53 17.63 -32.05
C VAL A 104 14.91 16.32 -32.75
N LEU A 105 15.69 16.38 -33.83
CA LEU A 105 16.03 15.21 -34.65
C LEU A 105 16.71 14.09 -33.83
N GLY A 106 16.02 12.96 -33.67
CA GLY A 106 16.48 11.80 -32.90
C GLY A 106 16.34 11.95 -31.38
N ASN A 107 15.80 13.06 -30.91
CA ASN A 107 15.60 13.40 -29.49
C ASN A 107 14.15 13.18 -29.04
N MET A 108 13.96 13.07 -27.72
CA MET A 108 12.63 13.04 -27.13
C MET A 108 12.16 14.49 -27.01
N VAL A 109 11.04 14.82 -27.65
CA VAL A 109 10.52 16.18 -27.55
C VAL A 109 9.50 16.27 -26.42
N ILE A 110 9.57 17.34 -25.64
CA ILE A 110 8.63 17.66 -24.56
C ILE A 110 7.74 18.81 -25.05
N MET A 111 6.43 18.57 -25.04
CA MET A 111 5.40 19.54 -25.43
C MET A 111 4.40 19.76 -24.30
N THR A 112 3.76 20.91 -24.26
CA THR A 112 2.63 21.19 -23.36
C THR A 112 1.30 21.09 -24.11
N ASP A 113 0.25 20.64 -23.43
CA ASP A 113 -1.11 20.57 -23.97
C ASP A 113 -1.87 21.91 -23.95
N SER A 114 -1.23 23.00 -23.52
CA SER A 114 -1.82 24.34 -23.35
C SER A 114 -2.48 24.94 -24.59
N ALA A 115 -2.10 24.48 -25.79
CA ALA A 115 -2.70 24.89 -27.05
C ALA A 115 -4.06 24.23 -27.32
N GLY A 116 -4.43 23.16 -26.59
CA GLY A 116 -5.64 22.38 -26.88
C GLY A 116 -5.56 21.58 -28.17
N LEU A 117 -4.35 21.19 -28.59
CA LEU A 117 -4.15 20.23 -29.68
C LEU A 117 -4.48 18.82 -29.18
N SER A 118 -5.02 17.99 -30.07
CA SER A 118 -5.17 16.56 -29.76
C SER A 118 -3.80 15.90 -29.61
N GLY A 119 -3.75 14.79 -28.86
CA GLY A 119 -2.52 14.00 -28.72
C GLY A 119 -1.96 13.53 -30.06
N VAL A 120 -2.83 13.21 -31.03
CA VAL A 120 -2.44 12.78 -32.38
C VAL A 120 -1.83 13.95 -33.18
N ALA A 121 -2.39 15.15 -33.06
CA ALA A 121 -1.83 16.35 -33.69
C ALA A 121 -0.43 16.68 -33.17
N MET A 122 -0.23 16.62 -31.84
CA MET A 122 1.09 16.81 -31.23
C MET A 122 2.09 15.72 -31.68
N ALA A 123 1.67 14.45 -31.70
CA ALA A 123 2.49 13.34 -32.19
C ALA A 123 2.93 13.51 -33.63
N ARG A 124 2.04 14.04 -34.49
CA ARG A 124 2.38 14.38 -35.86
C ARG A 124 3.46 15.46 -35.92
N ILE A 125 3.28 16.58 -35.21
CA ILE A 125 4.25 17.69 -35.20
C ILE A 125 5.63 17.18 -34.75
N ALA A 126 5.67 16.42 -33.66
CA ALA A 126 6.89 15.82 -33.14
C ALA A 126 7.56 14.90 -34.17
N LYS A 127 6.80 13.95 -34.73
CA LYS A 127 7.29 13.00 -35.73
C LYS A 127 7.84 13.71 -36.97
N GLU A 128 7.07 14.63 -37.54
CA GLU A 128 7.49 15.34 -38.76
C GLU A 128 8.69 16.26 -38.51
N SER A 129 8.90 16.68 -37.27
CA SER A 129 10.09 17.40 -36.81
C SER A 129 11.29 16.48 -36.53
N GLY A 130 11.12 15.15 -36.63
CA GLY A 130 12.19 14.16 -36.51
C GLY A 130 12.40 13.59 -35.12
N ALA A 131 11.45 13.80 -34.19
CA ALA A 131 11.54 13.28 -32.83
C ALA A 131 11.62 11.74 -32.80
N ALA A 132 12.35 11.19 -31.83
CA ALA A 132 12.38 9.75 -31.55
C ALA A 132 11.25 9.31 -30.61
N ALA A 133 10.76 10.21 -29.77
CA ALA A 133 9.63 10.02 -28.87
C ALA A 133 9.00 11.37 -28.54
N LEU A 134 7.74 11.37 -28.12
CA LEU A 134 7.01 12.54 -27.65
C LEU A 134 6.58 12.35 -26.21
N MET A 135 6.83 13.39 -25.41
CA MET A 135 6.34 13.55 -24.06
C MET A 135 5.40 14.76 -24.00
N ILE A 136 4.17 14.56 -23.53
CA ILE A 136 3.18 15.62 -23.37
C ILE A 136 2.98 15.89 -21.88
N VAL A 137 3.18 17.14 -21.48
CA VAL A 137 3.07 17.63 -20.10
C VAL A 137 1.71 18.28 -19.93
N ASN A 138 0.96 17.82 -18.92
CA ASN A 138 -0.36 18.34 -18.60
C ASN A 138 -0.23 19.71 -17.90
N THR A 139 -0.84 20.73 -18.50
CA THR A 139 -0.80 22.12 -18.01
C THR A 139 -2.07 22.59 -17.30
N ASP A 140 -3.03 21.68 -17.09
CA ASP A 140 -4.21 21.98 -16.29
C ASP A 140 -3.80 22.44 -14.88
N GLN A 141 -4.27 23.61 -14.44
CA GLN A 141 -3.92 24.14 -13.11
C GLN A 141 -4.67 23.41 -11.99
N ASP A 142 -5.83 22.83 -12.29
CA ASP A 142 -6.67 22.12 -11.33
C ASP A 142 -6.32 20.62 -11.29
N ALA A 143 -5.67 20.10 -12.33
CA ALA A 143 -5.38 18.68 -12.52
C ALA A 143 -3.99 18.38 -13.13
N GLY A 144 -3.02 19.27 -12.98
CA GLY A 144 -1.73 19.21 -13.71
C GLY A 144 -0.85 18.00 -13.37
N ASP A 145 -1.08 17.35 -12.23
CA ASP A 145 -0.39 16.12 -11.84
C ASP A 145 -1.08 14.86 -12.40
N TYR A 146 -2.24 15.00 -13.06
CA TYR A 146 -2.98 13.86 -13.57
C TYR A 146 -2.27 13.24 -14.77
N ILE A 147 -2.05 11.95 -14.66
CA ILE A 147 -1.46 11.09 -15.69
C ILE A 147 -2.56 10.22 -16.26
N PHE A 148 -2.80 10.32 -17.56
CA PHE A 148 -3.78 9.49 -18.25
C PHE A 148 -3.31 9.13 -19.66
N SER A 149 -3.85 8.03 -20.18
CA SER A 149 -3.57 7.61 -21.56
C SER A 149 -4.29 8.56 -22.53
N LEU A 150 -3.53 9.13 -23.47
CA LEU A 150 -4.08 9.95 -24.54
C LEU A 150 -4.81 9.08 -25.57
N GLU A 151 -5.95 9.58 -26.04
CA GLU A 151 -6.77 8.94 -27.07
C GLU A 151 -6.86 9.80 -28.33
N ALA A 152 -7.16 9.17 -29.46
CA ALA A 152 -7.55 9.90 -30.66
C ALA A 152 -8.96 10.46 -30.47
N GLU A 153 -9.18 11.74 -30.77
CA GLU A 153 -10.46 12.40 -30.51
C GLU A 153 -11.51 12.06 -31.59
N THR A 154 -11.05 11.62 -32.76
CA THR A 154 -11.90 11.28 -33.90
C THR A 154 -11.46 9.97 -34.58
N GLU A 155 -12.37 9.33 -35.32
CA GLU A 155 -12.03 8.15 -36.13
C GLU A 155 -10.97 8.46 -37.21
N GLU A 156 -10.97 9.70 -37.74
CA GLU A 156 -9.98 10.16 -38.71
C GLU A 156 -8.59 10.23 -38.09
N GLU A 157 -8.47 10.79 -36.88
CA GLU A 157 -7.23 10.79 -36.11
C GLU A 157 -6.76 9.38 -35.77
N ALA A 158 -7.68 8.49 -35.36
CA ALA A 158 -7.33 7.10 -35.06
C ALA A 158 -6.78 6.37 -36.29
N ALA A 159 -7.39 6.58 -37.46
CA ALA A 159 -6.92 6.02 -38.72
C ALA A 159 -5.56 6.59 -39.13
N TYR A 160 -5.39 7.92 -39.03
CA TYR A 160 -4.12 8.58 -39.29
C TYR A 160 -3.02 8.05 -38.38
N ALA A 161 -3.27 8.00 -37.07
CA ALA A 161 -2.29 7.60 -36.08
C ALA A 161 -1.82 6.15 -36.29
N LYS A 162 -2.74 5.26 -36.66
CA LYS A 162 -2.41 3.86 -36.95
C LYS A 162 -1.46 3.69 -38.14
N GLU A 163 -1.58 4.53 -39.16
CA GLU A 163 -0.78 4.44 -40.38
C GLU A 163 0.51 5.27 -40.29
N HIS A 164 0.48 6.39 -39.55
CA HIS A 164 1.51 7.41 -39.62
C HIS A 164 2.23 7.66 -38.31
N ILE A 165 1.74 7.27 -37.13
CA ILE A 165 2.45 7.53 -35.87
C ILE A 165 3.20 6.27 -35.44
N ASP A 166 4.52 6.34 -35.53
CA ASP A 166 5.48 5.26 -35.28
C ASP A 166 6.51 5.61 -34.20
N ILE A 167 6.29 6.72 -33.48
CA ILE A 167 7.09 7.15 -32.33
C ILE A 167 6.30 6.95 -31.03
N PRO A 168 6.94 6.55 -29.91
CA PRO A 168 6.28 6.45 -28.62
C PRO A 168 5.74 7.81 -28.17
N VAL A 169 4.52 7.81 -27.63
CA VAL A 169 3.87 9.00 -27.08
C VAL A 169 3.48 8.71 -25.65
N ILE A 170 3.94 9.55 -24.72
CA ILE A 170 3.64 9.40 -23.30
C ILE A 170 3.18 10.71 -22.66
N MET A 171 2.37 10.59 -21.62
CA MET A 171 2.04 11.67 -20.70
C MET A 171 2.55 11.31 -19.31
N PRO A 172 3.61 11.95 -18.81
CA PRO A 172 4.07 11.80 -17.45
C PRO A 172 3.62 12.97 -16.56
N GLY A 173 3.90 12.86 -15.26
CA GLY A 173 3.78 14.02 -14.36
C GLY A 173 4.80 15.11 -14.67
N ASN A 174 4.57 16.34 -14.18
CA ASN A 174 5.32 17.54 -14.59
C ASN A 174 6.79 17.61 -14.09
N VAL A 175 7.22 16.63 -13.29
CA VAL A 175 8.48 16.64 -12.52
C VAL A 175 9.73 16.68 -13.39
N ILE A 176 9.71 16.12 -14.60
CA ILE A 176 10.92 16.03 -15.44
C ILE A 176 11.46 17.39 -15.87
N THR A 177 10.59 18.39 -16.01
CA THR A 177 10.96 19.76 -16.43
C THR A 177 11.81 20.49 -15.40
N THR A 178 11.81 20.00 -14.15
CA THR A 178 12.55 20.56 -13.01
C THR A 178 13.52 19.55 -12.40
N ALA A 179 13.84 18.46 -13.12
CA ALA A 179 14.59 17.32 -12.60
C ALA A 179 15.98 17.67 -12.03
N LEU A 180 16.69 18.63 -12.63
CA LEU A 180 18.00 19.10 -12.19
C LEU A 180 17.97 20.54 -11.67
N LEU A 181 16.81 21.05 -11.28
CA LEU A 181 16.66 22.42 -10.79
C LEU A 181 17.46 22.61 -9.49
N THR A 182 18.26 23.67 -9.42
CA THR A 182 18.95 24.12 -8.21
C THR A 182 18.50 25.54 -7.83
N ASP A 183 18.61 25.89 -6.54
CA ASP A 183 18.15 27.19 -5.99
C ASP A 183 18.79 28.42 -6.65
N ASP A 184 19.94 28.25 -7.31
CA ASP A 184 20.72 29.29 -7.99
C ASP A 184 20.46 29.41 -9.49
N MET A 185 19.65 28.53 -10.09
CA MET A 185 19.29 28.61 -11.51
C MET A 185 18.28 29.73 -11.78
N ASP A 186 18.53 30.52 -12.81
CA ASP A 186 17.59 31.54 -13.25
C ASP A 186 16.44 30.92 -14.08
N ALA A 187 15.27 31.54 -14.00
CA ALA A 187 14.06 31.05 -14.68
C ALA A 187 14.20 31.01 -16.21
N GLU A 188 15.02 31.86 -16.83
CA GLU A 188 15.21 31.87 -18.28
C GLU A 188 15.98 30.62 -18.73
N THR A 189 17.01 30.20 -17.98
CA THR A 189 17.74 28.96 -18.20
C THR A 189 16.84 27.74 -18.03
N VAL A 190 16.01 27.72 -16.99
CA VAL A 190 15.05 26.62 -16.75
C VAL A 190 14.04 26.51 -17.90
N ASN A 191 13.44 27.64 -18.31
CA ASN A 191 12.46 27.69 -19.40
C ASN A 191 13.05 27.32 -20.77
N LYS A 192 14.38 27.34 -20.91
CA LYS A 192 15.11 26.85 -22.10
C LYS A 192 15.53 25.38 -21.98
N GLY A 193 15.09 24.68 -20.94
CA GLY A 193 15.41 23.27 -20.71
C GLY A 193 16.74 23.04 -19.99
N GLY A 194 17.36 24.07 -19.41
CA GLY A 194 18.64 23.93 -18.70
C GLY A 194 18.59 23.05 -17.45
N ALA A 195 17.40 22.74 -16.93
CA ALA A 195 17.17 21.82 -15.81
C ALA A 195 16.79 20.39 -16.26
N LEU A 196 16.78 20.12 -17.56
CA LEU A 196 16.51 18.78 -18.08
C LEU A 196 17.75 17.88 -17.93
N PRO A 197 17.56 16.57 -17.72
CA PRO A 197 18.68 15.63 -17.71
C PRO A 197 19.29 15.47 -19.11
N ASP A 198 20.60 15.26 -19.18
CA ASP A 198 21.32 15.07 -20.45
C ASP A 198 20.79 13.90 -21.29
N ARG A 199 20.25 12.87 -20.62
CA ARG A 199 19.77 11.64 -21.24
C ARG A 199 18.65 11.03 -20.42
N VAL A 200 17.64 10.52 -21.12
CA VAL A 200 16.52 9.77 -20.56
C VAL A 200 16.41 8.40 -21.23
N ARG A 201 15.83 7.45 -20.51
CA ARG A 201 15.42 6.15 -21.03
C ARG A 201 13.93 5.99 -20.83
N LEU A 202 13.21 5.84 -21.94
CA LEU A 202 11.82 5.42 -21.95
C LEU A 202 11.75 3.92 -22.14
N TYR A 203 11.01 3.23 -21.29
CA TYR A 203 10.75 1.80 -21.43
C TYR A 203 9.42 1.42 -20.76
N ALA A 204 8.95 0.20 -21.04
CA ALA A 204 7.69 -0.30 -20.48
C ALA A 204 7.78 -0.48 -18.95
N GLY A 205 6.79 0.03 -18.22
CA GLY A 205 6.74 -0.11 -16.75
C GLY A 205 6.64 -1.57 -16.29
N GLY A 206 6.02 -2.43 -17.10
CA GLY A 206 5.88 -3.85 -16.81
C GLY A 206 5.16 -4.10 -15.47
N ASP A 207 5.78 -4.91 -14.60
CA ASP A 207 5.25 -5.22 -13.26
C ASP A 207 5.66 -4.20 -12.19
N ARG A 208 6.29 -3.07 -12.56
CA ARG A 208 6.64 -2.03 -11.59
C ARG A 208 5.36 -1.39 -11.03
N PRO A 209 5.35 -1.05 -9.72
CA PRO A 209 4.27 -0.26 -9.16
C PRO A 209 4.22 1.13 -9.80
N PHE A 210 3.02 1.61 -10.09
CA PHE A 210 2.78 2.97 -10.59
C PHE A 210 1.52 3.56 -9.97
N PHE A 211 1.44 4.88 -9.94
CA PHE A 211 0.39 5.62 -9.23
C PHE A 211 -0.77 6.04 -10.13
N GLU A 212 -1.95 6.12 -9.54
CA GLU A 212 -3.13 6.74 -10.12
C GLU A 212 -3.88 7.47 -9.02
N ASP A 213 -4.04 8.78 -9.16
CA ASP A 213 -4.71 9.60 -8.16
C ASP A 213 -6.22 9.55 -8.35
N ALA A 214 -6.94 9.33 -7.24
CA ALA A 214 -8.40 9.27 -7.25
C ALA A 214 -9.04 10.49 -6.58
N ILE A 215 -8.44 10.96 -5.48
CA ILE A 215 -8.86 12.13 -4.71
C ILE A 215 -7.59 12.88 -4.26
N SER A 216 -7.43 14.12 -4.72
CA SER A 216 -6.24 14.93 -4.45
C SER A 216 -6.35 15.74 -3.16
N ASN A 217 -7.57 16.06 -2.74
CA ASN A 217 -7.82 16.87 -1.56
C ASN A 217 -9.03 16.35 -0.77
N GLY A 218 -8.80 16.02 0.51
CA GLY A 218 -9.85 15.67 1.48
C GLY A 218 -10.74 14.49 1.07
N PRO A 219 -10.39 13.23 1.38
CA PRO A 219 -9.10 12.75 1.88
C PRO A 219 -8.14 12.54 0.71
N VAL A 220 -6.83 12.53 0.93
CA VAL A 220 -5.91 12.11 -0.13
C VAL A 220 -6.10 10.61 -0.39
N VAL A 221 -6.46 10.24 -1.62
CA VAL A 221 -6.63 8.85 -2.07
C VAL A 221 -5.93 8.66 -3.40
N TYR A 222 -5.01 7.70 -3.40
CA TYR A 222 -4.33 7.25 -4.61
C TYR A 222 -4.29 5.74 -4.64
N MET A 223 -4.12 5.20 -5.83
CA MET A 223 -3.97 3.77 -6.07
C MET A 223 -2.56 3.48 -6.53
N ILE A 224 -2.04 2.34 -6.09
CA ILE A 224 -0.78 1.79 -6.55
C ILE A 224 -1.10 0.50 -7.28
N HIS A 225 -0.94 0.55 -8.60
CA HIS A 225 -1.04 -0.63 -9.46
C HIS A 225 0.15 -1.55 -9.23
N ASN A 226 0.00 -2.84 -9.52
CA ASN A 226 1.06 -3.85 -9.36
C ASN A 226 1.73 -3.86 -7.98
N MET A 227 1.02 -3.46 -6.91
CA MET A 227 1.60 -3.37 -5.57
C MET A 227 2.06 -4.74 -5.07
N LEU A 228 1.21 -5.75 -5.30
CA LEU A 228 1.54 -7.15 -5.12
C LEU A 228 1.46 -7.90 -6.44
N THR A 229 2.41 -8.80 -6.66
CA THR A 229 2.33 -9.75 -7.76
C THR A 229 1.18 -10.73 -7.54
N GLY A 230 0.66 -11.31 -8.62
CA GLY A 230 -0.41 -12.31 -8.53
C GLY A 230 -0.05 -13.50 -7.63
N VAL A 231 1.22 -13.90 -7.62
CA VAL A 231 1.77 -14.98 -6.76
C VAL A 231 1.76 -14.57 -5.29
N GLU A 232 2.14 -13.34 -4.97
CA GLU A 232 2.12 -12.84 -3.59
C GLU A 232 0.70 -12.76 -3.05
N CYS A 233 -0.26 -12.32 -3.87
CA CYS A 233 -1.68 -12.32 -3.51
C CYS A 233 -2.17 -13.74 -3.13
N ASP A 234 -1.89 -14.73 -3.98
CA ASP A 234 -2.33 -16.12 -3.74
C ASP A 234 -1.67 -16.71 -2.48
N GLU A 235 -0.40 -16.39 -2.25
CA GLU A 235 0.37 -16.87 -1.09
C GLU A 235 -0.07 -16.17 0.22
N LEU A 236 -0.64 -14.96 0.16
CA LEU A 236 -1.34 -14.35 1.30
C LEU A 236 -2.67 -15.05 1.60
N VAL A 237 -3.50 -15.29 0.59
CA VAL A 237 -4.80 -15.98 0.74
C VAL A 237 -4.59 -17.39 1.33
N LYS A 238 -3.61 -18.14 0.82
CA LYS A 238 -3.25 -19.47 1.31
C LYS A 238 -2.78 -19.46 2.77
N ARG A 239 -2.06 -18.43 3.20
CA ARG A 239 -1.65 -18.26 4.61
C ARG A 239 -2.79 -17.85 5.53
N ALA A 240 -3.86 -17.27 5.00
CA ALA A 240 -5.07 -16.97 5.77
C ALA A 240 -6.05 -18.15 5.83
N GLU A 241 -5.99 -19.06 4.86
CA GLU A 241 -6.91 -20.19 4.72
C GLU A 241 -7.00 -21.05 6.00
N GLY A 242 -8.23 -21.38 6.40
CA GLY A 242 -8.54 -22.14 7.62
C GLY A 242 -8.35 -21.36 8.94
N ARG A 243 -8.00 -20.07 8.89
CA ARG A 243 -7.71 -19.27 10.10
C ARG A 243 -8.70 -18.13 10.34
N TYR A 244 -9.66 -17.91 9.44
CA TYR A 244 -10.66 -16.85 9.58
C TYR A 244 -11.56 -17.01 10.81
N ASP A 245 -11.99 -15.87 11.35
CA ASP A 245 -13.11 -15.74 12.26
C ASP A 245 -14.15 -14.80 11.63
N MET A 246 -15.43 -15.13 11.74
CA MET A 246 -16.51 -14.23 11.34
C MET A 246 -16.44 -12.94 12.17
N VAL A 247 -16.43 -11.78 11.50
CA VAL A 247 -16.50 -10.49 12.17
C VAL A 247 -17.81 -10.41 12.95
N GLY A 248 -17.75 -9.94 14.20
CA GLY A 248 -18.92 -9.85 15.08
C GLY A 248 -19.34 -11.16 15.78
N SER A 249 -18.96 -12.32 15.27
CA SER A 249 -19.54 -13.62 15.67
C SER A 249 -19.21 -14.08 17.10
N ARG A 250 -18.18 -13.54 17.78
CA ARG A 250 -17.58 -14.29 18.91
C ARG A 250 -17.41 -13.58 20.25
N SER A 251 -17.75 -12.30 20.39
CA SER A 251 -17.76 -11.66 21.72
C SER A 251 -18.70 -10.47 21.87
N GLY A 252 -19.16 -9.86 20.78
CA GLY A 252 -19.84 -8.57 20.82
C GLY A 252 -18.95 -7.43 21.36
N LYS A 253 -17.63 -7.65 21.49
CA LYS A 253 -16.66 -6.69 22.02
C LYS A 253 -15.68 -6.27 20.94
N ASN A 254 -15.29 -4.99 20.99
CA ASN A 254 -14.23 -4.44 20.16
C ASN A 254 -12.90 -5.19 20.40
N ASN A 255 -12.18 -5.46 19.31
CA ASN A 255 -10.84 -6.02 19.30
C ASN A 255 -9.87 -4.95 18.79
N TYR A 256 -9.33 -4.19 19.74
CA TYR A 256 -8.45 -3.06 19.47
C TYR A 256 -7.04 -3.47 19.03
N LEU A 257 -6.58 -4.69 19.37
CA LEU A 257 -5.30 -5.23 18.89
C LEU A 257 -5.31 -5.47 17.38
N GLU A 258 -6.47 -5.80 16.82
CA GLU A 258 -6.65 -6.15 15.40
C GLU A 258 -7.61 -5.18 14.69
N ASN A 259 -7.73 -3.94 15.17
CA ASN A 259 -8.54 -2.87 14.55
C ASN A 259 -9.95 -3.33 14.12
N THR A 260 -10.61 -4.12 14.96
CA THR A 260 -11.96 -4.62 14.67
C THR A 260 -12.92 -4.01 15.67
N LEU A 261 -13.63 -2.97 15.25
CA LEU A 261 -14.60 -2.24 16.06
C LEU A 261 -16.01 -2.71 15.67
N LEU A 262 -16.73 -3.33 16.61
CA LEU A 262 -18.08 -3.85 16.41
C LEU A 262 -19.16 -2.89 16.92
N GLN A 263 -18.78 -1.94 17.77
CA GLN A 263 -19.67 -0.89 18.27
C GLN A 263 -19.16 0.48 17.79
N PRO A 264 -20.08 1.36 17.38
CA PRO A 264 -19.76 2.76 17.14
C PRO A 264 -18.98 3.36 18.31
N LEU A 265 -18.00 4.22 18.03
CA LEU A 265 -17.44 5.11 19.06
C LEU A 265 -18.45 6.20 19.49
N ASP A 266 -19.52 6.43 18.71
CA ASP A 266 -20.58 7.42 18.93
C ASP A 266 -21.93 6.95 18.34
N GLU A 267 -23.09 7.40 18.85
CA GLU A 267 -24.45 6.92 18.45
C GLU A 267 -24.78 7.08 16.94
N LYS A 268 -23.92 7.77 16.18
CA LYS A 268 -24.09 8.11 14.76
C LYS A 268 -23.34 7.22 13.77
N THR A 269 -22.51 6.26 14.23
CA THR A 269 -21.62 5.49 13.35
C THR A 269 -21.92 3.99 13.36
N THR A 270 -22.92 3.53 12.61
CA THR A 270 -23.24 2.09 12.54
C THR A 270 -22.14 1.33 11.79
N VAL A 271 -21.30 0.58 12.50
CA VAL A 271 -20.38 -0.38 11.86
C VAL A 271 -21.13 -1.69 11.67
N ALA A 272 -21.93 -1.80 10.60
CA ALA A 272 -22.47 -3.09 10.20
C ALA A 272 -21.53 -3.73 9.16
N GLU A 273 -20.46 -4.36 9.64
CA GLU A 273 -19.79 -5.41 8.87
C GLU A 273 -20.70 -6.64 8.88
N ASN A 274 -21.17 -7.07 7.70
CA ASN A 274 -22.00 -8.27 7.58
C ASN A 274 -21.31 -9.31 6.70
N ASN A 275 -21.33 -10.57 7.16
CA ASN A 275 -20.83 -11.74 6.42
C ASN A 275 -19.37 -11.62 5.93
N ILE A 276 -18.51 -10.95 6.72
CA ILE A 276 -17.08 -10.82 6.48
C ILE A 276 -16.32 -11.76 7.42
N GLU A 277 -15.42 -12.55 6.85
CA GLU A 277 -14.48 -13.42 7.55
C GLU A 277 -13.12 -12.74 7.65
N ARG A 278 -12.49 -12.69 8.82
CA ARG A 278 -11.24 -11.93 9.05
C ARG A 278 -10.18 -12.74 9.79
N VAL A 279 -8.91 -12.53 9.44
CA VAL A 279 -7.76 -12.99 10.22
C VAL A 279 -6.61 -11.99 10.13
N THR A 280 -6.00 -11.68 11.28
CA THR A 280 -4.73 -10.93 11.32
C THR A 280 -3.57 -11.92 11.31
N LEU A 281 -2.63 -11.73 10.39
CA LEU A 281 -1.43 -12.55 10.26
C LEU A 281 -0.29 -11.90 11.05
N TRP A 282 -0.20 -12.18 12.35
CA TRP A 282 0.82 -11.66 13.24
C TRP A 282 2.21 -12.19 12.88
N LYS A 283 3.05 -11.35 12.29
CA LYS A 283 4.42 -11.68 11.85
C LYS A 283 5.44 -10.68 12.37
N GLY A 284 5.10 -9.40 12.42
CA GLY A 284 5.92 -8.30 12.92
C GLY A 284 7.37 -8.33 12.45
N GLY A 285 8.31 -7.94 13.30
CA GLY A 285 9.74 -7.92 13.01
C GLY A 285 10.41 -9.30 12.89
N VAL A 286 9.71 -10.38 13.24
CA VAL A 286 10.19 -11.77 13.09
C VAL A 286 9.67 -12.43 11.81
N ALA A 287 9.09 -11.63 10.90
CA ALA A 287 8.55 -12.12 9.65
C ALA A 287 9.63 -12.76 8.76
N GLY A 288 9.23 -13.77 8.00
CA GLY A 288 10.07 -14.39 6.98
C GLY A 288 10.30 -13.47 5.79
N LYS A 289 11.22 -13.85 4.89
CA LYS A 289 11.62 -13.08 3.71
C LYS A 289 10.42 -12.52 2.93
N PHE A 290 9.41 -13.35 2.68
CA PHE A 290 8.18 -12.97 1.96
C PHE A 290 7.53 -11.66 2.46
N PHE A 291 7.31 -11.53 3.77
CA PHE A 291 6.65 -10.33 4.32
C PHE A 291 7.61 -9.14 4.37
N LYS A 292 8.91 -9.39 4.56
CA LYS A 292 9.93 -8.33 4.56
C LYS A 292 10.06 -7.70 3.18
N ASP A 293 10.12 -8.52 2.12
CA ASP A 293 10.18 -8.03 0.74
C ASP A 293 8.94 -7.17 0.42
N ILE A 294 7.75 -7.58 0.87
CA ILE A 294 6.51 -6.82 0.69
C ILE A 294 6.54 -5.52 1.50
N ASP A 295 6.92 -5.55 2.77
CA ASP A 295 6.99 -4.35 3.62
C ASP A 295 8.04 -3.35 3.13
N GLU A 296 9.18 -3.84 2.63
CA GLU A 296 10.21 -3.01 2.00
C GLU A 296 9.68 -2.35 0.72
N ARG A 297 8.94 -3.09 -0.13
CA ARG A 297 8.30 -2.51 -1.32
C ARG A 297 7.25 -1.47 -0.94
N ILE A 298 6.38 -1.76 0.03
CA ILE A 298 5.39 -0.79 0.55
C ILE A 298 6.10 0.47 1.03
N SER A 299 7.18 0.32 1.79
CA SER A 299 7.94 1.45 2.30
C SER A 299 8.62 2.26 1.20
N GLN A 300 9.21 1.61 0.20
CA GLN A 300 9.87 2.28 -0.93
C GLN A 300 8.88 3.07 -1.79
N VAL A 301 7.70 2.51 -2.04
CA VAL A 301 6.69 3.14 -2.91
C VAL A 301 5.93 4.23 -2.15
N THR A 302 5.49 3.97 -0.92
CA THR A 302 4.67 4.94 -0.16
C THR A 302 5.48 5.95 0.65
N GLY A 303 6.78 5.70 0.85
CA GLY A 303 7.63 6.48 1.76
C GLY A 303 7.38 6.23 3.25
N PHE A 304 6.37 5.44 3.62
CA PHE A 304 6.07 5.16 5.02
C PHE A 304 7.09 4.21 5.65
N PRO A 305 7.57 4.45 6.88
CA PRO A 305 8.56 3.57 7.50
C PRO A 305 7.94 2.24 7.98
N PRO A 306 8.61 1.09 7.82
CA PRO A 306 8.05 -0.23 8.14
C PRO A 306 7.68 -0.42 9.62
N GLU A 307 8.30 0.33 10.53
CA GLU A 307 7.98 0.33 11.95
C GLU A 307 6.61 0.91 12.29
N HIS A 308 6.00 1.67 11.38
CA HIS A 308 4.64 2.21 11.53
C HIS A 308 3.57 1.26 11.00
N PHE A 309 3.95 0.17 10.34
CA PHE A 309 2.98 -0.75 9.76
C PHE A 309 2.36 -1.69 10.78
N SER A 310 1.07 -1.96 10.61
CA SER A 310 0.42 -3.14 11.17
C SER A 310 0.87 -4.41 10.45
N ASP A 311 0.60 -5.55 11.08
CA ASP A 311 0.53 -6.82 10.36
C ASP A 311 -0.67 -6.84 9.39
N PHE A 312 -0.66 -7.74 8.41
CA PHE A 312 -1.74 -7.86 7.44
C PHE A 312 -3.01 -8.42 8.08
N GLN A 313 -4.13 -7.72 7.86
CA GLN A 313 -5.46 -8.21 8.12
C GLN A 313 -6.07 -8.70 6.81
N ILE A 314 -6.36 -9.99 6.72
CA ILE A 314 -6.97 -10.59 5.54
C ILE A 314 -8.47 -10.71 5.77
N ASN A 315 -9.25 -10.01 4.95
CA ASN A 315 -10.70 -10.08 4.91
C ASN A 315 -11.14 -10.93 3.72
N LYS A 316 -12.07 -11.85 3.98
CA LYS A 316 -12.76 -12.66 2.99
C LYS A 316 -14.23 -12.30 3.00
N HIS A 317 -14.66 -11.71 1.91
CA HIS A 317 -16.03 -11.33 1.62
C HIS A 317 -16.71 -12.48 0.87
N SER A 318 -17.85 -12.93 1.40
CA SER A 318 -18.72 -13.90 0.73
C SER A 318 -19.94 -13.18 0.15
N GLU A 319 -20.74 -13.88 -0.67
CA GLU A 319 -21.97 -13.33 -1.23
C GLU A 319 -22.88 -12.74 -0.14
N GLY A 320 -23.41 -11.54 -0.38
CA GLY A 320 -24.19 -10.73 0.57
C GLY A 320 -23.35 -9.97 1.60
N SER A 321 -22.02 -10.12 1.62
CA SER A 321 -21.17 -9.35 2.53
C SER A 321 -21.15 -7.88 2.17
N VAL A 322 -21.12 -7.01 3.18
CA VAL A 322 -21.05 -5.56 3.06
C VAL A 322 -20.25 -5.00 4.22
N HIS A 323 -19.47 -3.95 3.94
CA HIS A 323 -18.85 -3.13 4.97
C HIS A 323 -19.41 -1.72 4.85
N GLU A 324 -20.30 -1.34 5.76
CA GLU A 324 -20.92 -0.02 5.75
C GLU A 324 -19.91 1.13 5.91
N ALA A 325 -20.37 2.35 5.61
CA ALA A 325 -19.56 3.56 5.69
C ALA A 325 -18.98 3.80 7.09
N HIS A 326 -17.66 3.84 7.19
CA HIS A 326 -16.94 3.99 8.45
C HIS A 326 -15.64 4.78 8.26
N LEU A 327 -15.00 5.10 9.40
CA LEU A 327 -13.65 5.67 9.46
C LEU A 327 -12.72 4.63 10.08
N ASP A 328 -11.51 4.51 9.55
CA ASP A 328 -10.48 3.65 10.11
C ASP A 328 -9.85 4.33 11.34
N VAL A 329 -10.20 3.83 12.52
CA VAL A 329 -9.73 4.39 13.79
C VAL A 329 -9.18 3.32 14.72
N ASN A 330 -8.09 3.65 15.41
CA ASN A 330 -7.58 2.86 16.52
C ASN A 330 -7.34 3.78 17.73
N PRO A 331 -8.06 3.58 18.86
CA PRO A 331 -7.92 4.39 20.06
C PRO A 331 -6.55 4.30 20.76
N SER A 332 -5.81 3.19 20.58
CA SER A 332 -4.50 2.96 21.19
C SER A 332 -3.36 3.57 20.38
N ASN A 333 -3.51 3.69 19.07
CA ASN A 333 -2.52 4.32 18.18
C ASN A 333 -3.23 4.82 16.92
N SER A 334 -3.30 6.14 16.72
CA SER A 334 -4.01 6.73 15.58
C SER A 334 -3.50 6.15 14.25
N ILE A 335 -4.44 5.82 13.35
CA ILE A 335 -4.15 5.37 12.00
C ILE A 335 -4.01 6.63 11.13
N MET A 336 -2.84 6.85 10.57
CA MET A 336 -2.55 7.99 9.69
C MET A 336 -2.98 7.69 8.26
N ALA A 337 -2.77 6.46 7.78
CA ALA A 337 -3.19 6.02 6.46
C ALA A 337 -3.55 4.54 6.48
N THR A 338 -4.42 4.12 5.57
CA THR A 338 -4.77 2.72 5.35
C THR A 338 -4.37 2.29 3.95
N ILE A 339 -3.73 1.13 3.86
CA ILE A 339 -3.36 0.47 2.61
C ILE A 339 -4.26 -0.76 2.47
N THR A 340 -5.14 -0.74 1.46
CA THR A 340 -6.09 -1.80 1.16
C THR A 340 -5.72 -2.44 -0.17
N ILE A 341 -5.30 -3.70 -0.16
CA ILE A 341 -4.83 -4.42 -1.36
C ILE A 341 -5.84 -5.49 -1.75
N PHE A 342 -6.30 -5.49 -3.00
CA PHE A 342 -7.16 -6.55 -3.52
C PHE A 342 -6.32 -7.78 -3.88
N LEU A 343 -6.69 -8.95 -3.35
CA LEU A 343 -5.95 -10.20 -3.56
C LEU A 343 -6.54 -11.05 -4.71
N ASN A 344 -7.67 -10.65 -5.27
CA ASN A 344 -8.28 -11.23 -6.45
C ASN A 344 -9.14 -10.21 -7.19
N ASP A 345 -9.38 -10.49 -8.47
CA ASP A 345 -10.32 -9.73 -9.27
C ASP A 345 -11.77 -10.05 -8.87
N VAL A 346 -12.62 -9.03 -8.89
CA VAL A 346 -14.07 -9.18 -8.83
C VAL A 346 -14.65 -8.66 -10.14
N PRO A 347 -15.33 -9.51 -10.95
CA PRO A 347 -15.89 -9.06 -12.22
C PRO A 347 -16.88 -7.91 -12.04
N HIS A 348 -16.84 -6.94 -12.96
CA HIS A 348 -17.76 -5.80 -12.97
C HIS A 348 -19.22 -6.26 -12.90
N GLY A 349 -20.02 -5.59 -12.08
CA GLY A 349 -21.42 -5.92 -11.83
C GLY A 349 -21.65 -7.01 -10.77
N ASN A 350 -20.61 -7.66 -10.24
CA ASN A 350 -20.74 -8.55 -9.10
C ASN A 350 -20.69 -7.82 -7.74
N GLY A 351 -20.54 -6.50 -7.72
CA GLY A 351 -20.46 -5.70 -6.50
C GLY A 351 -19.08 -5.75 -5.84
N GLY A 352 -19.02 -5.36 -4.55
CA GLY A 352 -17.77 -5.40 -3.77
C GLY A 352 -16.83 -4.21 -4.01
N GLU A 353 -17.28 -3.17 -4.70
CA GLU A 353 -16.54 -1.94 -4.97
C GLU A 353 -16.13 -1.23 -3.67
N PHE A 354 -14.98 -0.55 -3.69
CA PHE A 354 -14.55 0.32 -2.59
C PHE A 354 -14.98 1.75 -2.91
N ILE A 355 -15.72 2.39 -2.01
CA ILE A 355 -16.42 3.64 -2.30
C ILE A 355 -16.06 4.72 -1.30
N PHE A 356 -15.67 5.88 -1.80
CA PHE A 356 -15.63 7.14 -1.07
C PHE A 356 -16.87 7.95 -1.46
N PRO A 357 -17.89 8.03 -0.58
CA PRO A 357 -19.21 8.54 -0.97
C PRO A 357 -19.26 10.06 -1.12
N LYS A 358 -18.37 10.80 -0.44
CA LYS A 358 -18.37 12.26 -0.38
C LYS A 358 -16.94 12.82 -0.20
N PRO A 359 -16.07 12.69 -1.21
CA PRO A 359 -14.80 13.41 -1.20
C PRO A 359 -15.04 14.93 -1.22
N GLU A 360 -14.06 15.72 -0.79
CA GLU A 360 -14.13 17.19 -0.86
C GLU A 360 -13.87 17.71 -2.28
N ASP A 361 -13.06 17.00 -3.06
CA ASP A 361 -12.79 17.33 -4.46
C ASP A 361 -13.89 16.84 -5.44
N GLY A 362 -13.75 17.22 -6.71
CA GLY A 362 -14.66 16.79 -7.78
C GLY A 362 -16.12 17.19 -7.53
N ASN A 363 -16.39 18.34 -6.93
CA ASN A 363 -17.74 18.80 -6.56
C ASN A 363 -18.51 17.83 -5.62
N GLY A 364 -17.80 17.00 -4.84
CA GLY A 364 -18.41 15.99 -3.98
C GLY A 364 -18.94 14.76 -4.73
N GLU A 365 -18.44 14.51 -5.94
CA GLU A 365 -18.75 13.33 -6.73
C GLU A 365 -18.17 12.07 -6.10
N PRO A 366 -19.00 11.01 -5.89
CA PRO A 366 -18.53 9.76 -5.33
C PRO A 366 -17.42 9.12 -6.19
N VAL A 367 -16.43 8.56 -5.51
CA VAL A 367 -15.35 7.79 -6.11
C VAL A 367 -15.60 6.30 -5.86
N VAL A 368 -15.59 5.51 -6.93
CA VAL A 368 -15.84 4.06 -6.92
C VAL A 368 -14.64 3.34 -7.51
N ILE A 369 -14.03 2.45 -6.73
CA ILE A 369 -12.83 1.69 -7.10
C ILE A 369 -13.19 0.21 -7.22
N PHE A 370 -12.97 -0.37 -8.39
CA PHE A 370 -13.22 -1.78 -8.67
C PHE A 370 -12.11 -2.69 -8.11
N PRO A 371 -12.46 -3.87 -7.55
CA PRO A 371 -11.44 -4.80 -7.06
C PRO A 371 -10.64 -5.45 -8.20
N THR A 372 -9.38 -5.07 -8.32
CA THR A 372 -8.42 -5.61 -9.29
C THR A 372 -7.23 -6.24 -8.58
N LYS A 373 -6.89 -7.49 -8.90
CA LYS A 373 -5.85 -8.25 -8.20
C LYS A 373 -4.51 -7.51 -8.23
N GLY A 374 -3.90 -7.31 -7.06
CA GLY A 374 -2.61 -6.63 -6.91
C GLY A 374 -2.69 -5.12 -6.81
N LEU A 375 -3.85 -4.50 -7.10
CA LEU A 375 -4.09 -3.07 -6.91
C LEU A 375 -4.22 -2.76 -5.41
N ALA A 376 -3.51 -1.72 -4.96
CA ALA A 376 -3.62 -1.19 -3.61
C ALA A 376 -4.27 0.20 -3.63
N ILE A 377 -5.22 0.42 -2.74
CA ILE A 377 -5.77 1.74 -2.42
C ILE A 377 -5.04 2.24 -1.19
N VAL A 378 -4.46 3.44 -1.28
CA VAL A 378 -3.90 4.14 -0.12
C VAL A 378 -4.73 5.39 0.12
N HIS A 379 -5.32 5.48 1.30
CA HIS A 379 -6.04 6.69 1.71
C HIS A 379 -5.51 7.20 3.05
N HIS A 380 -5.44 8.52 3.15
CA HIS A 380 -5.05 9.20 4.38
C HIS A 380 -6.28 9.34 5.29
N ASN A 381 -6.12 8.97 6.55
CA ASN A 381 -7.15 9.07 7.59
C ASN A 381 -7.01 10.33 8.43
N THR A 382 -5.92 11.09 8.24
CA THR A 382 -5.67 12.31 9.01
C THR A 382 -5.29 13.48 8.11
N ASP A 383 -5.69 14.67 8.53
CA ASP A 383 -5.30 15.95 7.92
C ASP A 383 -3.80 16.27 8.14
N ASP A 384 -3.38 17.42 7.60
CA ASP A 384 -2.03 18.00 7.75
C ASP A 384 -1.61 18.26 9.21
N LYS A 385 -2.57 18.24 10.14
CA LYS A 385 -2.39 18.45 11.58
C LYS A 385 -2.56 17.15 12.37
N TYR A 386 -2.55 15.99 11.70
CA TYR A 386 -2.71 14.66 12.26
C TYR A 386 -4.03 14.45 13.02
N LYS A 387 -5.08 15.18 12.66
CA LYS A 387 -6.44 14.98 13.17
C LYS A 387 -7.21 14.10 12.21
N LEU A 388 -8.09 13.25 12.76
CA LEU A 388 -8.96 12.38 11.96
C LEU A 388 -9.74 13.21 10.93
N ASP A 389 -9.61 12.85 9.67
CA ASP A 389 -10.28 13.49 8.54
C ASP A 389 -11.66 12.84 8.32
N PRO A 390 -12.79 13.52 8.57
CA PRO A 390 -14.12 12.95 8.37
C PRO A 390 -14.44 12.63 6.90
N SER A 391 -13.74 13.25 5.96
CA SER A 391 -13.90 12.96 4.53
C SER A 391 -13.31 11.60 4.14
N SER A 392 -12.44 11.00 4.99
CA SER A 392 -11.91 9.64 4.81
C SER A 392 -12.92 8.51 4.99
N ILE A 393 -14.19 8.88 5.18
CA ILE A 393 -15.29 7.91 5.26
C ILE A 393 -15.35 7.08 3.98
N HIS A 394 -15.36 5.77 4.15
CA HIS A 394 -15.37 4.84 3.04
C HIS A 394 -16.18 3.60 3.38
N GLN A 395 -16.59 2.87 2.34
CA GLN A 395 -17.37 1.65 2.46
C GLN A 395 -16.94 0.61 1.43
N GLU A 396 -17.26 -0.65 1.69
CA GLU A 396 -17.14 -1.72 0.72
C GLU A 396 -18.55 -2.19 0.35
N ALA A 397 -18.92 -1.96 -0.92
CA ALA A 397 -20.24 -2.27 -1.44
C ALA A 397 -20.59 -3.75 -1.29
N MET A 398 -21.89 -4.05 -1.33
CA MET A 398 -22.36 -5.42 -1.18
C MET A 398 -21.80 -6.31 -2.28
N LEU A 399 -21.20 -7.44 -1.91
CA LEU A 399 -20.77 -8.45 -2.86
C LEU A 399 -21.99 -9.26 -3.32
N SER A 400 -22.42 -9.08 -4.56
CA SER A 400 -23.58 -9.77 -5.13
C SER A 400 -23.27 -11.20 -5.57
N LYS A 401 -22.01 -11.52 -5.92
CA LYS A 401 -21.63 -12.85 -6.40
C LYS A 401 -20.14 -13.14 -6.20
N GLY A 402 -19.82 -14.38 -5.84
CA GLY A 402 -18.44 -14.88 -5.76
C GLY A 402 -17.77 -14.57 -4.42
N TYR A 403 -16.45 -14.30 -4.46
CA TYR A 403 -15.64 -13.97 -3.28
C TYR A 403 -14.72 -12.81 -3.57
N LYS A 404 -14.48 -11.98 -2.56
CA LYS A 404 -13.49 -10.89 -2.58
C LYS A 404 -12.54 -11.07 -1.40
N TYR A 405 -11.24 -11.06 -1.67
CA TYR A 405 -10.18 -11.14 -0.69
C TYR A 405 -9.44 -9.80 -0.66
N VAL A 406 -9.27 -9.27 0.55
CA VAL A 406 -8.62 -7.97 0.77
C VAL A 406 -7.55 -8.15 1.84
N ALA A 407 -6.35 -7.63 1.60
CA ALA A 407 -5.34 -7.44 2.62
C ALA A 407 -5.34 -5.96 3.05
N LYS A 408 -5.73 -5.69 4.29
CA LYS A 408 -5.59 -4.37 4.91
C LYS A 408 -4.32 -4.29 5.73
N LYS A 409 -3.63 -3.16 5.63
CA LYS A 409 -2.47 -2.80 6.43
C LYS A 409 -2.61 -1.35 6.85
N TYR A 410 -2.48 -1.10 8.14
CA TYR A 410 -2.63 0.22 8.72
C TYR A 410 -1.27 0.85 8.94
N VAL A 411 -1.15 2.14 8.63
CA VAL A 411 0.02 2.96 8.91
C VAL A 411 -0.30 3.82 10.11
N TYR A 412 0.36 3.54 11.22
CA TYR A 412 0.13 4.25 12.47
C TYR A 412 0.92 5.54 12.56
N LEU A 413 0.40 6.53 13.28
CA LEU A 413 1.11 7.78 13.56
C LEU A 413 2.40 7.54 14.36
N ASN A 414 2.35 6.65 15.35
CA ASN A 414 3.51 6.28 16.16
C ASN A 414 4.05 4.88 15.79
N PRO A 415 5.37 4.67 15.84
CA PRO A 415 5.96 3.35 15.62
C PRO A 415 5.35 2.28 16.53
N GLN A 416 5.13 1.10 15.97
CA GLN A 416 4.62 -0.05 16.72
C GLN A 416 5.62 -0.50 17.80
N GLN A 417 5.09 -0.70 19.01
CA GLN A 417 5.92 -1.06 20.16
C GLN A 417 6.49 -2.48 20.02
N ARG A 418 7.64 -2.75 20.66
CA ARG A 418 8.35 -4.05 20.56
C ARG A 418 7.49 -5.26 20.92
N HIS A 419 6.56 -5.12 21.86
CA HIS A 419 5.69 -6.23 22.26
C HIS A 419 4.70 -6.60 21.15
N MET A 420 4.21 -5.63 20.38
CA MET A 420 3.38 -5.83 19.19
C MET A 420 4.21 -6.37 18.02
N ARG A 421 5.44 -5.86 17.81
CA ARG A 421 6.28 -6.27 16.67
C ARG A 421 7.05 -7.58 16.87
N ILE A 422 7.30 -8.00 18.10
CA ILE A 422 8.19 -9.16 18.37
C ILE A 422 7.46 -10.20 19.21
N VAL A 423 6.95 -9.81 20.38
CA VAL A 423 6.46 -10.80 21.35
C VAL A 423 5.17 -11.45 20.89
N LEU A 424 4.15 -10.67 20.51
CA LEU A 424 2.88 -11.23 20.03
C LEU A 424 3.05 -12.07 18.76
N PRO A 425 3.83 -11.65 17.73
CA PRO A 425 4.14 -12.49 16.59
C PRO A 425 4.85 -13.80 16.94
N LEU A 426 5.79 -13.79 17.90
CA LEU A 426 6.43 -15.03 18.37
C LEU A 426 5.41 -15.97 19.03
N LEU A 427 4.45 -15.44 19.78
CA LEU A 427 3.38 -16.21 20.40
C LEU A 427 2.36 -16.72 19.38
N ALA A 428 2.15 -16.00 18.28
CA ALA A 428 1.26 -16.38 17.19
C ALA A 428 1.91 -17.33 16.17
N SER A 429 3.24 -17.37 16.11
CA SER A 429 4.00 -18.17 15.13
C SER A 429 3.64 -19.66 15.09
N PRO A 430 3.50 -20.38 16.24
CA PRO A 430 3.08 -21.78 16.26
C PRO A 430 1.68 -22.01 15.68
N PHE A 431 0.85 -20.96 15.60
CA PHE A 431 -0.52 -20.99 15.09
C PHE A 431 -0.61 -20.39 13.68
N GLY A 432 0.50 -20.40 12.94
CA GLY A 432 0.59 -19.86 11.58
C GLY A 432 0.47 -18.33 11.50
N GLY A 433 0.59 -17.62 12.62
CA GLY A 433 0.39 -16.17 12.71
C GLY A 433 -0.97 -15.75 13.25
N LYS A 434 -1.87 -16.68 13.59
CA LYS A 434 -3.12 -16.33 14.28
C LYS A 434 -2.85 -16.16 15.78
N LEU A 435 -3.18 -15.00 16.36
CA LEU A 435 -2.97 -14.78 17.78
C LEU A 435 -3.96 -15.61 18.62
N PRO A 436 -3.50 -16.32 19.67
CA PRO A 436 -4.41 -17.01 20.58
C PRO A 436 -5.37 -16.05 21.28
N ARG A 437 -6.65 -16.44 21.37
CA ARG A 437 -7.73 -15.60 21.90
C ARG A 437 -7.51 -15.07 23.30
N VAL A 438 -6.80 -15.82 24.14
CA VAL A 438 -6.49 -15.41 25.52
C VAL A 438 -5.83 -14.03 25.57
N PHE A 439 -5.04 -13.66 24.56
CA PHE A 439 -4.38 -12.35 24.51
C PHE A 439 -5.36 -11.23 24.13
N ILE A 440 -6.26 -11.50 23.19
CA ILE A 440 -7.32 -10.57 22.79
C ILE A 440 -8.28 -10.33 23.96
N GLU A 441 -8.72 -11.40 24.63
CA GLU A 441 -9.61 -11.32 25.80
C GLU A 441 -8.94 -10.63 26.99
N LEU A 442 -7.65 -10.89 27.22
CA LEU A 442 -6.88 -10.19 28.25
C LEU A 442 -6.80 -8.69 27.96
N HIS A 443 -6.51 -8.29 26.73
CA HIS A 443 -6.44 -6.89 26.34
C HIS A 443 -7.79 -6.19 26.52
N ALA A 444 -8.86 -6.79 26.01
CA ALA A 444 -10.22 -6.27 26.17
C ALA A 444 -10.63 -6.18 27.65
N PHE A 445 -10.27 -7.16 28.48
CA PHE A 445 -10.52 -7.12 29.92
C PHE A 445 -9.78 -5.98 30.62
N LEU A 446 -8.51 -5.73 30.26
CA LEU A 446 -7.74 -4.64 30.83
C LEU A 446 -8.34 -3.28 30.44
N ILE A 447 -8.79 -3.12 29.20
CA ILE A 447 -9.46 -1.89 28.74
C ILE A 447 -10.76 -1.66 29.52
N ASP A 448 -11.61 -2.67 29.65
CA ASP A 448 -12.87 -2.59 30.41
C ASP A 448 -12.63 -2.23 31.90
N LYS A 449 -11.52 -2.71 32.48
CA LYS A 449 -11.21 -2.46 33.90
C LYS A 449 -10.48 -1.15 34.19
N PHE A 450 -9.58 -0.72 33.32
CA PHE A 450 -8.62 0.34 33.61
C PHE A 450 -8.66 1.51 32.62
N GLY A 451 -9.46 1.43 31.56
CA GLY A 451 -9.44 2.36 30.44
C GLY A 451 -8.22 2.15 29.54
N PHE A 452 -8.25 2.73 28.33
CA PHE A 452 -7.25 2.48 27.28
C PHE A 452 -5.80 2.75 27.71
N GLU A 453 -5.52 3.95 28.22
CA GLU A 453 -4.15 4.36 28.53
C GLU A 453 -3.47 3.44 29.55
N SER A 454 -4.18 3.12 30.65
CA SER A 454 -3.65 2.24 31.69
C SER A 454 -3.62 0.77 31.23
N ALA A 455 -4.63 0.33 30.48
CA ALA A 455 -4.68 -1.02 29.94
C ALA A 455 -3.51 -1.34 29.02
N GLU A 456 -3.15 -0.44 28.12
CA GLU A 456 -1.99 -0.60 27.23
C GLU A 456 -0.68 -0.75 28.01
N VAL A 457 -0.50 0.05 29.06
CA VAL A 457 0.68 -0.04 29.93
C VAL A 457 0.73 -1.39 30.66
N TYR A 458 -0.40 -1.86 31.20
CA TYR A 458 -0.46 -3.16 31.88
C TYR A 458 -0.28 -4.32 30.93
N PHE A 459 -0.97 -4.30 29.78
CA PHE A 459 -0.88 -5.33 28.76
C PHE A 459 0.56 -5.48 28.28
N ARG A 460 1.23 -4.36 27.93
CA ARG A 460 2.65 -4.36 27.59
C ARG A 460 3.52 -5.01 28.67
N LYS A 461 3.34 -4.64 29.94
CA LYS A 461 4.12 -5.23 31.05
C LYS A 461 3.90 -6.74 31.14
N ILE A 462 2.65 -7.20 31.02
CA ILE A 462 2.33 -8.63 31.06
C ILE A 462 2.98 -9.37 29.89
N ILE A 463 2.77 -8.89 28.66
CA ILE A 463 3.28 -9.54 27.45
C ILE A 463 4.82 -9.58 27.45
N THR A 464 5.48 -8.50 27.86
CA THR A 464 6.95 -8.46 27.94
C THR A 464 7.55 -9.39 29.00
N MET A 465 6.78 -9.76 30.03
CA MET A 465 7.23 -10.71 31.06
C MET A 465 7.08 -12.18 30.62
N ILE A 466 6.23 -12.49 29.63
CA ILE A 466 5.99 -13.87 29.18
C ILE A 466 7.28 -14.57 28.72
N PRO A 467 8.12 -13.99 27.84
CA PRO A 467 9.38 -14.64 27.45
C PRO A 467 10.30 -14.91 28.64
N ILE A 468 10.36 -14.00 29.62
CA ILE A 468 11.18 -14.16 30.82
C ILE A 468 10.69 -15.33 31.66
N LEU A 469 9.37 -15.43 31.87
CA LEU A 469 8.76 -16.53 32.61
C LEU A 469 8.95 -17.88 31.90
N LEU A 470 8.85 -17.91 30.56
CA LEU A 470 9.13 -19.11 29.78
C LEU A 470 10.58 -19.56 29.92
N LEU A 471 11.55 -18.64 29.87
CA LEU A 471 12.96 -18.96 30.07
C LEU A 471 13.23 -19.51 31.48
N ILE A 472 12.62 -18.92 32.52
CA ILE A 472 12.72 -19.42 33.89
C ILE A 472 12.11 -20.83 34.00
N GLY A 473 10.95 -21.06 33.38
CA GLY A 473 10.32 -22.38 33.34
C GLY A 473 11.18 -23.44 32.65
N ILE A 474 11.76 -23.11 31.49
CA ILE A 474 12.69 -23.99 30.76
C ILE A 474 13.93 -24.29 31.62
N ALA A 475 14.53 -23.27 32.24
CA ALA A 475 15.68 -23.45 33.12
C ALA A 475 15.36 -24.36 34.32
N SER A 476 14.18 -24.22 34.91
CA SER A 476 13.70 -25.10 35.98
C SER A 476 13.58 -26.55 35.51
N VAL A 477 12.99 -26.80 34.34
CA VAL A 477 12.84 -28.15 33.78
C VAL A 477 14.19 -28.78 33.44
N ILE A 478 15.12 -28.00 32.88
CA ILE A 478 16.50 -28.46 32.59
C ILE A 478 17.22 -28.80 33.90
N SER A 479 17.12 -27.94 34.91
CA SER A 479 17.71 -28.17 36.24
C SER A 479 17.17 -29.46 36.86
N ASP A 480 15.85 -29.68 36.82
CA ASP A 480 15.22 -30.90 37.32
C ASP A 480 15.66 -32.15 36.55
N PHE A 481 15.80 -32.05 35.23
CA PHE A 481 16.28 -33.16 34.40
C PHE A 481 17.74 -33.49 34.69
N VAL A 482 18.61 -32.50 34.81
CA VAL A 482 20.03 -32.67 35.19
C VAL A 482 20.14 -33.26 36.59
N ALA A 483 19.36 -32.76 37.55
CA ALA A 483 19.34 -33.28 38.92
C ALA A 483 18.86 -34.76 38.96
N LYS A 484 17.84 -35.12 38.17
CA LYS A 484 17.38 -36.51 38.03
C LYS A 484 18.44 -37.41 37.38
N LYS A 485 19.14 -36.93 36.35
CA LYS A 485 20.21 -37.68 35.66
C LYS A 485 21.45 -37.88 36.53
N LEU A 486 21.81 -36.89 37.35
CA LEU A 486 22.89 -37.02 38.34
C LEU A 486 22.52 -38.04 39.41
N LYS A 487 21.28 -38.01 39.93
CA LYS A 487 20.78 -38.99 40.91
C LYS A 487 20.68 -40.41 40.36
N SER A 488 20.34 -40.60 39.08
CA SER A 488 20.32 -41.93 38.46
C SER A 488 21.72 -42.45 38.13
N SER A 489 22.68 -41.57 37.84
CA SER A 489 24.10 -41.96 37.64
C SER A 489 24.81 -42.38 38.93
N SER A 490 24.33 -41.94 40.10
CA SER A 490 24.84 -42.36 41.41
C SER A 490 24.22 -43.66 41.95
N GLY A 491 23.33 -44.32 41.18
CA GLY A 491 22.56 -45.50 41.63
C GLY A 491 23.08 -46.87 41.20
N GLY A 492 24.26 -46.96 40.57
CA GLY A 492 24.85 -48.22 40.10
C GLY A 492 26.21 -48.51 40.75
N GLY A 493 26.19 -49.12 41.93
CA GLY A 493 27.40 -49.53 42.64
C GLY A 493 27.09 -50.10 44.02
N ASP A 494 26.45 -51.27 44.06
CA ASP A 494 26.35 -52.08 45.28
C ASP A 494 27.61 -52.95 45.41
N GLY A 495 28.14 -53.10 46.63
CA GLY A 495 29.18 -54.08 46.90
C GLY A 495 30.30 -53.71 47.88
N ASN A 496 29.96 -53.73 49.17
CA ASN A 496 30.71 -54.44 50.21
C ASN A 496 31.91 -53.77 50.94
N LYS A 497 32.01 -54.17 52.22
CA LYS A 497 33.03 -53.92 53.28
C LYS A 497 32.90 -52.58 54.00
N GLY A 498 32.80 -52.53 55.33
CA GLY A 498 33.13 -53.51 56.35
C GLY A 498 33.66 -52.71 57.53
N LYS A 499 33.02 -52.88 58.69
CA LYS A 499 33.39 -52.24 59.95
C LYS A 499 34.85 -52.52 60.30
N GLU A 500 35.59 -51.50 60.72
CA GLU A 500 36.61 -51.66 61.76
C GLU A 500 36.88 -50.33 62.47
N SER A 501 36.87 -50.41 63.79
CA SER A 501 37.10 -49.33 64.76
C SER A 501 38.50 -49.45 65.35
N TYR A 502 39.22 -48.34 65.52
CA TYR A 502 40.23 -48.06 66.56
C TYR A 502 40.44 -46.53 66.54
N GLY A 503 40.21 -45.77 67.62
CA GLY A 503 41.19 -45.46 68.69
C GLY A 503 42.43 -44.76 68.11
N THR A 504 42.90 -43.57 68.48
CA THR A 504 42.83 -42.76 69.71
C THR A 504 43.56 -41.41 69.43
N GLU A 505 43.26 -40.37 70.22
CA GLU A 505 44.12 -39.21 70.60
C GLU A 505 44.69 -38.25 69.52
N ALA A 506 44.24 -36.98 69.44
CA ALA A 506 44.60 -35.83 70.30
C ALA A 506 46.01 -35.25 70.08
N ARG A 507 46.14 -34.17 69.28
CA ARG A 507 46.36 -32.77 69.75
C ARG A 507 46.77 -31.81 68.62
N PRO A 508 46.60 -30.49 68.81
CA PRO A 508 46.60 -29.49 67.75
C PRO A 508 47.84 -28.57 67.75
N LYS A 509 47.91 -27.72 66.71
CA LYS A 509 48.44 -26.34 66.65
C LYS A 509 49.52 -26.09 65.58
N LYS A 510 49.25 -25.07 64.76
CA LYS A 510 50.03 -23.85 64.45
C LYS A 510 49.90 -23.55 62.96
N SER A 511 49.06 -22.60 62.55
CA SER A 511 49.41 -21.17 62.40
C SER A 511 50.76 -20.93 61.72
N LYS A 512 50.71 -20.42 60.49
CA LYS A 512 51.58 -19.32 60.02
C LYS A 512 51.00 -18.70 58.75
N ALA A 513 50.63 -17.43 58.90
CA ALA A 513 50.38 -16.50 57.82
C ALA A 513 51.72 -16.01 57.24
N THR A 514 51.76 -15.79 55.92
CA THR A 514 52.66 -14.82 55.25
C THR A 514 52.02 -14.48 53.91
N LYS A 515 51.31 -13.35 53.81
CA LYS A 515 51.76 -12.03 53.31
C LYS A 515 52.16 -12.01 51.81
N SER A 516 51.26 -11.39 51.04
CA SER A 516 51.48 -10.35 50.01
C SER A 516 52.73 -10.39 49.12
N LYS A 517 52.49 -10.30 47.81
CA LYS A 517 53.09 -9.23 47.01
C LYS A 517 52.19 -8.85 45.82
N LYS A 518 52.11 -7.53 45.63
CA LYS A 518 51.46 -6.74 44.58
C LYS A 518 52.58 -6.18 43.69
N SER A 519 52.22 -5.72 42.48
CA SER A 519 52.97 -4.95 41.45
C SER A 519 53.15 -5.79 40.17
N ASP A 520 52.76 -5.38 38.97
CA ASP A 520 52.28 -4.11 38.41
C ASP A 520 51.21 -4.37 37.33
#